data_AF-A0A1B8UK32-F1
#
_entry.id   AF-A0A1B8UK32-F1
#
_cell.length_a   1.000
_cell.length_b   1.000
_cell.length_c   1.000
_cell.angle_alpha   90.00
_cell.angle_beta   90.00
_cell.angle_gamma   90.00
#
_symmetry.space_group_name_H-M   'P 1'
#
loop_
_entity.id
_entity.type
_entity.pdbx_description
1 polymer ?
#
loop_
_entity_poly.entity_id
_entity_poly.type
_entity_poly.pdbx_seq_one_letter_code
_entity_poly.pdbx_strand_id
1 'polypeptide(L)'
;MEFDKFTNDSWDRLAEIYSLLPSQIIINHIGQPCWFGEEGKTDFFLWASVEPSGLQIAGTLRSGDWNEWEGKFNKYIAVFPFFEC
;
A
#
# COMPACT_ATOMS: atom_id res chain seq x y z
N MET A 1 -9.80 -9.41 -7.29
CA MET A 1 -8.39 -9.84 -7.46
C MET A 1 -8.21 -11.16 -6.76
N GLU A 2 -7.54 -12.12 -7.40
CA GLU A 2 -7.28 -13.45 -6.83
C GLU A 2 -5.88 -13.44 -6.18
N PHE A 3 -5.78 -12.87 -4.96
CA PHE A 3 -4.52 -12.79 -4.21
C PHE A 3 -3.97 -14.17 -3.82
N ASP A 4 -4.82 -15.18 -3.78
CA ASP A 4 -4.47 -16.59 -3.62
C ASP A 4 -3.58 -17.13 -4.76
N LYS A 5 -3.54 -16.43 -5.90
CA LYS A 5 -2.67 -16.77 -7.04
C LYS A 5 -1.32 -16.04 -7.01
N PHE A 6 -1.11 -15.08 -6.11
CA PHE A 6 0.14 -14.33 -6.03
C PHE A 6 1.29 -15.25 -5.63
N THR A 7 2.38 -15.20 -6.40
CA THR A 7 3.63 -15.89 -6.04
C THR A 7 4.45 -15.02 -5.07
N ASN A 8 5.52 -15.57 -4.51
CA ASN A 8 6.48 -14.77 -3.74
C ASN A 8 6.98 -13.57 -4.55
N ASP A 9 7.27 -13.74 -5.84
CA ASP A 9 7.68 -12.65 -6.72
C ASP A 9 6.62 -11.54 -6.85
N SER A 10 5.32 -11.91 -6.85
CA SER A 10 4.24 -10.92 -6.81
C SER A 10 4.29 -10.12 -5.50
N TRP A 11 4.45 -10.81 -4.36
CA TRP A 11 4.54 -10.16 -3.06
C TRP A 11 5.78 -9.27 -2.92
N ASP A 12 6.95 -9.74 -3.41
CA ASP A 12 8.20 -8.99 -3.39
C ASP A 12 8.09 -7.72 -4.24
N ARG A 13 7.46 -7.81 -5.42
CA ARG A 13 7.23 -6.65 -6.28
C ARG A 13 6.23 -5.66 -5.67
N LEU A 14 5.22 -6.15 -4.96
CA LEU A 14 4.28 -5.28 -4.23
C LEU A 14 4.99 -4.56 -3.07
N ALA A 15 5.87 -5.27 -2.35
CA ALA A 15 6.71 -4.70 -1.32
C ALA A 15 7.67 -3.63 -1.88
N GLU A 16 8.24 -3.88 -3.07
CA GLU A 16 9.06 -2.89 -3.79
C GLU A 16 8.23 -1.64 -4.11
N ILE A 17 7.02 -1.79 -4.66
CA ILE A 17 6.11 -0.65 -4.92
C ILE A 17 5.87 0.15 -3.64
N TYR A 18 5.52 -0.51 -2.53
CA TYR A 18 5.30 0.15 -1.25
C TYR A 18 6.52 0.95 -0.77
N SER A 19 7.73 0.47 -1.04
CA SER A 19 8.97 1.17 -0.69
C SER A 19 9.23 2.45 -1.48
N LEU A 20 8.60 2.59 -2.65
CA LEU A 20 8.73 3.76 -3.53
C LEU A 20 7.68 4.84 -3.26
N LEU A 21 6.71 4.57 -2.37
CA LEU A 21 5.63 5.49 -2.05
C LEU A 21 6.07 6.54 -1.00
N PRO A 22 5.54 7.77 -1.09
CA PRO A 22 5.98 8.87 -0.24
C PRO A 22 5.68 8.58 1.22
N SER A 23 6.61 8.97 2.10
CA SER A 23 6.43 8.92 3.55
C SER A 23 6.23 7.52 4.13
N GLN A 24 6.79 6.48 3.50
CA GLN A 24 6.75 5.12 4.06
C GLN A 24 7.45 5.10 5.41
N ILE A 25 6.85 4.41 6.36
CA ILE A 25 7.43 4.16 7.67
C ILE A 25 7.45 2.66 7.95
N ILE A 26 8.49 2.22 8.65
CA ILE A 26 8.63 0.84 9.11
C ILE A 26 8.36 0.84 10.60
N ILE A 27 7.25 0.21 11.00
CA ILE A 27 6.87 0.08 12.40
C ILE A 27 6.97 -1.41 12.76
N ASN A 28 8.02 -1.79 13.48
CA ASN A 28 8.36 -3.20 13.74
C ASN A 28 7.24 -4.02 14.42
N HIS A 29 6.35 -3.39 15.19
CA HIS A 29 5.23 -4.06 15.86
C HIS A 29 3.95 -4.13 15.00
N ILE A 30 3.93 -3.48 13.83
CA ILE A 30 2.79 -3.45 12.93
C ILE A 30 3.13 -4.34 11.72
N GLY A 31 2.36 -5.40 11.54
CA GLY A 31 2.56 -6.41 10.49
C GLY A 31 2.10 -5.97 9.10
N GLN A 32 1.91 -4.67 8.87
CA GLN A 32 1.35 -4.12 7.63
C GLN A 32 2.12 -2.86 7.19
N PRO A 33 2.17 -2.58 5.88
CA PRO A 33 2.74 -1.35 5.35
C PRO A 33 2.03 -0.11 5.88
N CYS A 34 2.81 0.90 6.28
CA CYS A 34 2.31 2.17 6.79
C CYS A 34 3.02 3.37 6.14
N TRP A 35 2.31 4.49 6.08
CA TRP A 35 2.82 5.78 5.63
C TRP A 35 2.31 6.91 6.53
N PHE A 36 3.04 8.02 6.56
CA PHE A 36 2.75 9.28 7.26
C PHE A 36 2.71 9.20 8.80
N GLY A 37 2.27 8.10 9.39
CA GLY A 37 2.18 7.92 10.83
C GLY A 37 1.46 6.64 11.23
N GLU A 38 1.26 6.47 12.54
CA GLU A 38 0.52 5.34 13.12
C GLU A 38 -0.91 5.79 13.45
N GLU A 39 -1.88 4.93 13.11
CA GLU A 39 -3.29 5.14 13.43
C GLU A 39 -3.49 5.34 14.93
N GLY A 40 -4.27 6.36 15.30
CA GLY A 40 -4.53 6.70 16.70
C GLY A 40 -3.38 7.39 17.45
N LYS A 41 -2.19 7.53 16.84
CA LYS A 41 -1.07 8.28 17.42
C LYS A 41 -0.74 9.58 16.68
N THR A 42 -1.12 9.66 15.42
CA THR A 42 -0.82 10.79 14.53
C THR A 42 -2.08 11.29 13.85
N ASP A 43 -2.12 12.59 13.55
CA ASP A 43 -3.27 13.21 12.86
C ASP A 43 -3.43 12.67 11.43
N PHE A 44 -2.34 12.23 10.81
CA PHE A 44 -2.30 11.72 9.46
C PHE A 44 -1.57 10.38 9.40
N PHE A 45 -2.24 9.39 8.83
CA PHE A 45 -1.72 8.04 8.70
C PHE A 45 -2.36 7.39 7.47
N LEU A 46 -1.65 6.41 6.92
CA LEU A 46 -2.18 5.53 5.91
C LEU A 46 -1.60 4.13 6.15
N TRP A 47 -2.40 3.11 5.90
CA TRP A 47 -1.94 1.74 5.92
C TRP A 47 -2.60 0.93 4.81
N ALA A 48 -1.98 -0.19 4.47
CA ALA A 48 -2.52 -1.14 3.50
C ALA A 48 -2.62 -2.54 4.13
N SER A 49 -3.70 -3.26 3.86
CA SER A 49 -3.91 -4.64 4.30
C SER A 49 -4.44 -5.49 3.15
N VAL A 50 -4.06 -6.77 3.13
CA VAL A 50 -4.62 -7.75 2.21
C VAL A 50 -5.82 -8.39 2.90
N GLU A 51 -7.00 -8.16 2.33
CA GLU A 51 -8.25 -8.73 2.80
C GLU A 51 -8.75 -9.80 1.81
N PRO A 52 -9.63 -10.73 2.23
CA PRO A 52 -10.18 -11.74 1.32
C PRO A 52 -10.84 -11.16 0.05
N SER A 53 -11.35 -9.93 0.13
CA SER A 53 -11.99 -9.23 -0.98
C SER A 53 -11.02 -8.45 -1.88
N GLY A 54 -9.79 -8.17 -1.42
CA GLY A 54 -8.95 -7.22 -2.12
C GLY A 54 -7.79 -6.65 -1.32
N LEU A 55 -7.05 -5.73 -1.95
CA LEU A 55 -6.18 -4.82 -1.22
C LEU A 55 -7.02 -3.69 -0.63
N GLN A 56 -6.98 -3.54 0.68
CA GLN A 56 -7.57 -2.41 1.37
C GLN A 56 -6.49 -1.37 1.67
N ILE A 57 -6.78 -0.12 1.33
CA ILE A 57 -5.97 1.04 1.69
C ILE A 57 -6.86 1.96 2.50
N ALA A 58 -6.43 2.31 3.71
CA ALA A 58 -7.24 3.11 4.63
C ALA A 58 -6.37 4.07 5.45
N GLY A 59 -6.95 5.22 5.79
CA GLY A 59 -6.30 6.21 6.64
C GLY A 59 -6.91 7.60 6.55
N THR A 60 -6.29 8.54 7.25
CA THR A 60 -6.64 9.97 7.23
C THR A 60 -5.45 10.74 6.67
N LEU A 61 -5.64 11.45 5.55
CA LEU A 61 -4.60 12.26 4.92
C LEU A 61 -5.15 13.63 4.51
N ARG A 62 -4.24 14.59 4.33
CA ARG A 62 -4.57 15.82 3.60
C ARG A 62 -4.83 15.46 2.13
N SER A 63 -5.70 16.20 1.45
CA SER A 63 -6.04 15.92 0.05
C SER A 63 -4.81 15.94 -0.88
N GLY A 64 -3.84 16.83 -0.64
CA GLY A 64 -2.60 16.87 -1.41
C GLY A 64 -1.74 15.61 -1.23
N ASP A 65 -1.60 15.16 0.02
CA ASP A 65 -0.84 13.96 0.37
C ASP A 65 -1.49 12.71 -0.23
N TRP A 66 -2.84 12.62 -0.18
CA TRP A 66 -3.58 11.54 -0.82
C TRP A 66 -3.37 11.54 -2.34
N ASN A 67 -3.56 12.67 -3.01
CA ASN A 67 -3.43 12.76 -4.46
C ASN A 67 -2.03 12.39 -4.95
N GLU A 68 -0.99 12.79 -4.21
CA GLU A 68 0.38 12.40 -4.54
C GLU A 68 0.61 10.90 -4.33
N TRP A 69 0.20 10.38 -3.18
CA TRP A 69 0.38 8.97 -2.83
C TRP A 69 -0.39 8.05 -3.79
N GLU A 70 -1.68 8.33 -4.01
CA GLU A 70 -2.55 7.57 -4.91
C GLU A 70 -2.05 7.64 -6.36
N GLY A 71 -1.62 8.82 -6.82
CA GLY A 71 -1.08 8.99 -8.17
C GLY A 71 0.17 8.14 -8.41
N LYS A 72 1.09 8.10 -7.44
CA LYS A 72 2.28 7.24 -7.49
C LYS A 72 1.91 5.77 -7.41
N PHE A 73 1.02 5.39 -6.50
CA PHE A 73 0.57 4.01 -6.35
C PHE A 73 -0.06 3.49 -7.64
N ASN A 74 -1.02 4.22 -8.22
CA ASN A 74 -1.66 3.84 -9.47
C ASN A 74 -0.67 3.74 -10.63
N LYS A 75 0.32 4.64 -10.71
CA LYS A 75 1.38 4.59 -11.74
C LYS A 75 2.21 3.31 -11.63
N TYR A 76 2.56 2.89 -10.42
CA TYR A 76 3.39 1.70 -10.21
C TYR A 76 2.58 0.40 -10.26
N ILE A 77 1.33 0.40 -9.80
CA ILE A 77 0.48 -0.79 -9.83
C ILE A 77 -0.07 -1.07 -11.23
N ALA A 78 -0.17 -0.06 -12.11
CA ALA A 78 -0.59 -0.26 -13.50
C ALA A 78 0.38 -1.14 -14.31
N VAL A 79 1.65 -1.22 -13.90
CA VAL A 79 2.66 -2.11 -14.48
C VAL A 79 2.84 -3.40 -13.68
N PHE A 80 2.01 -3.60 -12.65
CA PHE A 80 1.96 -4.82 -11.89
C PHE A 80 1.22 -5.87 -12.73
N PRO A 81 1.74 -7.10 -12.84
CA PRO A 81 1.03 -8.16 -13.55
C PRO A 81 -0.21 -8.53 -12.75
N PHE A 82 -1.32 -7.85 -13.00
CA PHE A 82 -2.62 -8.49 -12.84
C PHE A 82 -2.59 -9.62 -13.85
N PHE A 83 -2.77 -10.87 -13.39
CA PHE A 83 -2.93 -12.02 -14.28
C PHE A 83 -3.81 -11.57 -15.45
N GLU A 84 -3.24 -11.50 -16.67
CA GLU A 84 -4.05 -11.32 -17.86
C GLU A 84 -4.95 -12.57 -17.90
N CYS A 85 -6.25 -12.36 -17.66
CA CYS A 85 -7.25 -13.42 -17.77
C CYS A 85 -7.29 -14.00 -19.18
#